data_AF-A0A916SSM9-F1
#
_entry.id   AF-A0A916SSM9-F1
#
_cell.length_a   1.000
_cell.length_b   1.000
_cell.length_c   1.000
_cell.angle_alpha   90.00
_cell.angle_beta   90.00
_cell.angle_gamma   90.00
#
_symmetry.space_group_name_H-M   'P 1'
#
loop_
_entity.id
_entity.type
_entity.pdbx_description
1 polymer ?
#
loop_
_entity_poly.entity_id
_entity_poly.type
_entity_poly.pdbx_seq_one_letter_code
_entity_poly.pdbx_strand_id
1 'polypeptide(L)'
;MGILGTVGYVFAKLRISTVPLLLGYVLGPQLETTLRRALMISRGDYSVFVTSPISMVLLAITVGLLLWALRAKDRKNLGALEA
;
A
#
# COMPACT_ATOMS: atom_id res chain seq x y z
N MET A 1 -23.23 11.82 20.03
CA MET A 1 -23.73 10.45 19.72
C MET A 1 -23.81 10.15 18.22
N GLY A 2 -24.14 11.10 17.33
CA GLY A 2 -24.24 10.84 15.89
C GLY A 2 -22.93 10.40 15.20
N ILE A 3 -21.79 10.96 15.62
CA ILE A 3 -20.48 10.75 14.97
C ILE A 3 -20.04 9.27 15.03
N LEU A 4 -20.21 8.62 16.18
CA LEU A 4 -19.89 7.21 16.38
C LEU A 4 -20.82 6.30 15.56
N GLY A 5 -22.10 6.69 15.40
CA GLY A 5 -23.05 5.98 14.55
C GLY A 5 -22.71 6.06 13.07
N THR A 6 -22.28 7.24 12.59
CA THR A 6 -21.84 7.42 11.20
C THR A 6 -20.57 6.62 10.91
N VAL A 7 -19.60 6.66 11.83
CA VAL A 7 -18.35 5.90 11.71
C VAL A 7 -18.64 4.39 11.70
N GLY A 8 -19.47 3.89 12.62
CA GLY A 8 -19.89 2.49 12.64
C GLY A 8 -20.63 2.04 11.37
N TYR A 9 -21.48 2.90 10.79
CA TYR A 9 -22.16 2.62 9.53
C TYR A 9 -21.19 2.54 8.33
N VAL A 10 -20.17 3.41 8.29
CA VAL A 10 -19.11 3.36 7.26
C VAL A 10 -18.31 2.05 7.38
N PHE A 11 -17.95 1.64 8.59
CA PHE A 11 -17.26 0.37 8.83
C PHE A 11 -18.09 -0.85 8.41
N ALA A 12 -19.40 -0.84 8.70
CA ALA A 12 -20.32 -1.88 8.25
C ALA A 12 -20.45 -1.92 6.72
N LYS A 13 -20.53 -0.74 6.06
CA LYS A 13 -20.66 -0.63 4.60
C LYS A 13 -19.39 -1.08 3.86
N LEU A 14 -18.22 -0.89 4.46
CA LEU A 14 -16.93 -1.34 3.90
C LEU A 14 -16.67 -2.85 4.08
N ARG A 15 -17.56 -3.60 4.76
CA ARG A 15 -17.35 -5.02 5.14
C ARG A 15 -15.99 -5.30 5.80
N ILE A 16 -15.35 -4.27 6.34
CA ILE A 16 -14.08 -4.39 7.03
C ILE A 16 -14.40 -5.06 8.36
N SER A 17 -14.03 -6.33 8.47
CA SER A 17 -14.14 -7.06 9.73
C SER A 17 -13.32 -6.33 10.80
N THR A 18 -13.72 -6.42 12.07
CA THR A 18 -12.99 -5.79 13.19
C THR A 18 -11.52 -6.24 13.25
N VAL A 19 -11.21 -7.40 12.65
CA VAL A 19 -9.89 -8.01 12.56
C VAL A 19 -8.85 -7.12 11.83
N PRO A 20 -9.06 -6.66 10.58
CA PRO A 20 -8.14 -5.72 9.92
C PRO A 20 -7.93 -4.39 10.65
N LEU A 21 -8.93 -3.89 11.38
CA LEU A 21 -8.77 -2.70 12.23
C LEU A 21 -7.81 -2.95 13.39
N LEU A 22 -7.98 -4.09 14.08
CA LEU A 22 -7.09 -4.52 15.15
C LEU A 22 -5.66 -4.78 14.63
N LEU A 23 -5.54 -5.44 13.47
CA LEU A 23 -4.25 -5.64 12.80
C LEU A 23 -3.59 -4.31 12.46
N GLY A 24 -4.32 -3.36 11.88
CA GLY A 24 -3.79 -2.01 11.59
C GLY A 24 -3.38 -1.27 12.86
N TYR A 25 -4.13 -1.41 13.94
CA TYR A 25 -3.81 -0.78 15.24
C TYR A 25 -2.56 -1.37 15.89
N VAL A 26 -2.39 -2.70 15.86
CA VAL A 26 -1.23 -3.39 16.46
C VAL A 26 0.02 -3.28 15.57
N LEU A 27 -0.16 -3.35 14.25
CA LEU A 27 0.94 -3.24 13.30
C LEU A 27 1.37 -1.78 13.08
N GLY A 28 0.48 -0.81 13.26
CA GLY A 28 0.75 0.62 13.13
C GLY A 28 2.03 1.07 13.84
N PRO A 29 2.18 0.87 15.16
CA PRO A 29 3.39 1.27 15.87
C PRO A 29 4.64 0.52 15.39
N GLN A 30 4.52 -0.76 14.99
CA GLN A 30 5.66 -1.52 14.46
C GLN A 30 6.10 -1.00 13.09
N LEU A 31 5.16 -0.59 12.24
CA LEU A 31 5.43 0.05 10.95
C LEU A 31 6.14 1.39 11.15
N GLU A 32 5.65 2.24 12.05
CA GLU A 32 6.28 3.54 12.33
C GLU A 32 7.69 3.37 12.90
N THR A 33 7.88 2.41 13.81
CA THR A 33 9.20 2.12 14.38
C THR A 33 10.17 1.61 13.32
N THR A 34 9.71 0.74 12.42
CA THR A 34 10.52 0.21 11.31
C THR A 34 10.86 1.30 10.31
N LEU A 35 9.90 2.17 9.98
CA LEU A 35 10.10 3.33 9.11
C LEU A 35 11.10 4.30 9.72
N ARG A 36 10.92 4.68 10.99
CA ARG A 36 11.84 5.57 11.72
C ARG A 36 13.24 4.97 11.82
N ARG A 37 13.34 3.67 12.09
CA ARG A 37 14.62 2.94 12.15
C ARG A 37 15.30 2.92 10.78
N ALA A 38 14.56 2.67 9.71
CA ALA A 38 15.08 2.72 8.36
C ALA A 38 15.60 4.13 8.01
N LEU A 39 14.85 5.18 8.37
CA LEU A 39 15.26 6.58 8.13
C LEU A 39 16.48 7.00 8.96
N MET A 40 16.58 6.54 10.21
CA MET A 40 17.75 6.80 11.06
C MET A 40 19.00 6.07 10.54
N ILE A 41 18.87 4.81 10.11
CA ILE A 41 19.96 4.05 9.47
C ILE A 41 20.38 4.71 8.16
N SER A 42 19.41 5.27 7.42
CA SER A 42 19.61 6.00 6.18
C SER A 42 20.22 7.41 6.37
N ARG A 43 20.51 7.84 7.60
CA ARG A 43 21.05 9.17 7.94
C ARG A 43 20.31 10.35 7.27
N GLY A 44 19.00 10.22 7.01
CA GLY A 44 18.21 11.28 6.37
C GLY A 44 18.49 11.51 4.88
N ASP A 45 19.35 10.71 4.24
CA ASP A 45 19.64 10.79 2.81
C ASP A 45 18.66 9.94 2.01
N TYR A 46 17.79 10.59 1.23
CA TYR A 46 16.88 9.93 0.26
C TYR A 46 17.64 9.09 -0.79
N SER A 47 18.97 9.24 -0.86
CA SER A 47 19.90 8.46 -1.68
C SER A 47 19.92 6.95 -1.38
N VAL A 48 19.38 6.49 -0.24
CA VAL A 48 19.26 5.04 0.04
C VAL A 48 18.27 4.33 -0.90
N PHE A 49 17.35 5.05 -1.54
CA PHE A 49 16.52 4.45 -2.60
C PHE A 49 17.32 4.02 -3.83
N VAL A 50 18.51 4.58 -4.05
CA VAL A 50 19.40 4.21 -5.17
C VAL A 50 20.59 3.37 -4.70
N THR A 51 21.11 3.61 -3.49
CA THR A 51 22.30 2.91 -2.96
C THR A 51 21.97 1.58 -2.26
N SER A 52 20.75 1.38 -1.75
CA SER A 52 20.38 0.11 -1.12
C SER A 52 19.92 -0.92 -2.16
N PRO A 53 20.61 -2.08 -2.29
CA PRO A 53 20.29 -3.09 -3.30
C PRO A 53 18.86 -3.64 -3.15
N ILE A 54 18.30 -3.66 -1.95
CA ILE A 54 16.93 -4.11 -1.69
C ILE A 54 15.88 -3.14 -2.26
N SER A 55 16.08 -1.83 -2.10
CA SER A 55 15.16 -0.80 -2.60
C SER A 55 15.15 -0.74 -4.12
N MET A 56 16.31 -0.91 -4.74
CA MET A 56 16.45 -0.96 -6.20
C MET A 56 15.69 -2.16 -6.79
N VAL A 57 15.80 -3.34 -6.18
CA VAL A 57 15.06 -4.53 -6.59
C VAL A 57 13.55 -4.32 -6.44
N LEU A 58 13.10 -3.74 -5.33
CA LEU A 58 11.67 -3.49 -5.09
C LEU A 58 11.09 -2.44 -6.05
N LEU A 59 11.85 -1.38 -6.37
CA LEU A 59 11.47 -0.39 -7.39
C LEU A 59 11.40 -1.03 -8.78
N ALA A 60 12.38 -1.85 -9.15
CA ALA A 60 12.38 -2.56 -10.42
C ALA A 60 11.16 -3.50 -10.56
N ILE A 61 10.82 -4.24 -9.50
CA ILE A 61 9.62 -5.08 -9.46
C ILE A 61 8.35 -4.23 -9.59
N THR A 62 8.28 -3.12 -8.86
CA THR A 62 7.12 -2.21 -8.90
C THR A 62 6.88 -1.66 -10.30
N VAL A 63 7.93 -1.17 -10.96
CA VAL A 63 7.86 -0.67 -12.34
C VAL A 63 7.51 -1.79 -13.31
N GLY A 64 8.12 -2.97 -13.17
CA GLY A 64 7.79 -4.13 -14.00
C GLY A 64 6.33 -4.56 -13.87
N LEU A 65 5.81 -4.58 -12.65
CA LEU A 65 4.41 -4.91 -12.38
C LEU A 65 3.46 -3.83 -12.91
N LEU A 66 3.83 -2.54 -12.80
CA LEU A 66 3.05 -1.44 -13.35
C LEU A 66 2.97 -1.53 -14.88
N LEU A 67 4.09 -1.80 -15.55
CA LEU A 67 4.13 -2.01 -17.01
C LEU A 67 3.31 -3.23 -17.43
N TRP A 68 3.40 -4.33 -16.68
CA TRP A 68 2.60 -5.52 -16.91
C TRP A 68 1.09 -5.26 -16.69
N ALA A 69 0.73 -4.55 -15.62
CA ALA A 69 -0.64 -4.19 -15.31
C ALA A 69 -1.23 -3.21 -16.33
N LEU A 70 -0.45 -2.25 -16.85
CA LEU A 70 -0.87 -1.37 -17.94
C LEU A 70 -1.12 -2.17 -19.21
N ARG A 71 -0.21 -3.07 -19.60
CA ARG A 71 -0.44 -3.99 -20.73
C ARG A 71 -1.63 -4.92 -20.51
N ALA A 72 -1.87 -5.38 -19.28
CA ALA A 72 -3.03 -6.20 -18.94
C ALA A 72 -4.34 -5.38 -18.95
N LYS A 73 -4.28 -4.08 -18.65
CA LYS A 73 -5.44 -3.18 -18.71
C LYS A 73 -5.84 -2.88 -20.16
N ASP A 74 -4.89 -2.73 -21.07
CA ASP A 74 -5.18 -2.60 -22.50
C ASP A 74 -5.88 -3.84 -23.06
N ARG A 75 -5.55 -5.04 -22.56
CA ARG A 75 -6.22 -6.30 -22.95
C ARG A 75 -7.67 -6.39 -22.42
N LYS A 76 -7.97 -5.79 -21.26
CA LYS A 76 -9.33 -5.79 -20.68
C LYS A 76 -10.25 -4.75 -21.34
N ASN A 77 -9.70 -3.66 -21.88
CA ASN A 77 -10.49 -2.64 -22.58
C ASN A 77 -10.88 -3.07 -24.01
N LEU A 78 -10.10 -3.94 -24.65
CA LEU A 78 -10.41 -4.48 -25.98
C LEU A 78 -11.56 -5.52 -25.96
N GLY A 79 -11.68 -6.31 -24.88
CA GLY A 79 -12.79 -7.27 -24.72
C GLY A 79 -14.14 -6.64 -24.35
N ALA A 80 -14.21 -5.33 -24.10
CA ALA A 80 -15.45 -4.60 -23.89
C ALA A 80 -15.98 -3.91 -25.17
N LEU A 81 -15.23 -4.01 -26.28
CA LEU A 81 -15.58 -3.44 -27.59
C LEU A 81 -16.05 -4.52 -28.60
N GLU A 82 -16.07 -5.79 -28.19
CA GLU A 82 -16.59 -6.93 -28.98
C GLU A 82 -17.92 -7.48 -28.41
N ALA A 83 -18.65 -6.70 -27.60
CA ALA A 83 -20.01 -7.00 -27.13
C ALA A 83 -21.07 -6.21 -27.89
#